data_AF-A0A258KVZ9-F1
#
_entry.id   AF-A0A258KVZ9-F1
#
_cell.length_a   1.000
_cell.length_b   1.000
_cell.length_c   1.000
_cell.angle_alpha   90.00
_cell.angle_beta   90.00
_cell.angle_gamma   90.00
#
_symmetry.space_group_name_H-M   'P 1'
#
loop_
_entity.id
_entity.type
_entity.pdbx_description
1 polymer ?
#
loop_
_entity_poly.entity_id
_entity_poly.type
_entity_poly.pdbx_seq_one_letter_code
_entity_poly.pdbx_strand_id
1 'polypeptide(L)' 'MQAPAQPAAVYDHAFNIAFSLRSNAPNGSDVTAADIRSAMLERLASLTDDELLEATGAPFDSYET' A
#
# COMPACT_ATOMS: atom_id res chain seq x y z
N MET A 1 36.81 -13.13 22.52
CA MET A 1 35.46 -12.68 22.93
C MET A 1 34.84 -11.98 21.74
N GLN A 2 33.70 -12.47 21.24
CA GLN A 2 32.98 -11.82 20.14
C GLN A 2 32.12 -10.71 20.74
N ALA A 3 32.20 -9.50 20.19
CA ALA A 3 31.36 -8.38 20.63
C ALA A 3 29.88 -8.75 20.42
N PRO A 4 28.95 -8.32 21.29
CA PRO A 4 27.53 -8.55 21.08
C PRO A 4 27.12 -7.92 19.74
N ALA A 5 26.35 -8.65 18.93
CA ALA A 5 25.77 -8.11 17.71
C ALA A 5 24.93 -6.87 18.07
N GLN A 6 25.16 -5.75 17.40
CA GLN A 6 24.27 -4.60 17.51
C GLN A 6 22.86 -5.03 17.10
N PRO A 7 21.80 -4.54 17.76
CA PRO A 7 20.45 -4.77 17.30
C PRO A 7 20.34 -4.28 15.84
N ALA A 8 19.73 -5.10 14.99
CA ALA A 8 19.52 -4.73 13.60
C ALA A 8 18.64 -3.47 13.55
N ALA A 9 19.05 -2.50 12.73
CA ALA A 9 18.24 -1.33 12.43
C ALA A 9 16.86 -1.76 11.90
N VAL A 10 15.81 -1.06 12.32
CA VAL A 10 14.44 -1.25 11.83
C VAL A 10 14.13 -0.11 10.87
N TYR A 11 13.38 -0.41 9.80
CA TYR A 11 13.06 0.55 8.76
C TYR A 11 11.55 0.59 8.53
N ASP A 12 11.00 1.81 8.44
CA ASP A 12 9.64 2.05 7.99
C ASP A 12 9.66 2.27 6.47
N HIS A 13 8.79 1.56 5.76
CA HIS A 13 8.70 1.61 4.30
C HIS A 13 7.32 2.09 3.87
N ALA A 14 7.27 3.13 3.03
CA ALA A 14 6.02 3.64 2.48
C ALA A 14 5.74 3.02 1.10
N PHE A 15 4.56 2.43 0.94
CA PHE A 15 4.09 1.83 -0.31
C PHE A 15 2.82 2.51 -0.81
N ASN A 16 2.64 2.51 -2.13
CA ASN A 16 1.39 2.90 -2.77
C ASN A 16 0.71 1.65 -3.33
N ILE A 17 -0.62 1.70 -3.45
CA ILE A 17 -1.38 0.72 -4.21
C ILE A 17 -2.43 1.45 -5.05
N ALA A 18 -2.43 1.18 -6.36
CA ALA A 18 -3.44 1.72 -7.25
C ALA A 18 -4.71 0.88 -7.18
N PHE A 19 -5.86 1.55 -7.19
CA PHE A 19 -7.19 0.94 -7.27
C PHE A 19 -8.08 1.79 -8.21
N SER A 20 -9.20 1.21 -8.65
CA SER A 20 -10.19 1.93 -9.46
C SER A 20 -11.58 1.72 -8.87
N LEU A 21 -12.45 2.70 -9.11
CA LEU A 21 -13.87 2.64 -8.78
C LEU A 21 -14.66 3.32 -9.89
N ARG A 22 -15.95 3.02 -9.98
CA ARG A 22 -16.86 3.68 -10.92
C ARG A 22 -17.67 4.74 -10.20
N SER A 23 -17.81 5.90 -10.81
CA SER A 23 -18.64 6.99 -10.33
C SER A 23 -19.50 7.55 -11.47
N ASN A 24 -20.50 8.37 -11.14
CA ASN A 24 -21.44 8.93 -12.12
C ASN A 24 -21.05 10.34 -12.58
N ALA A 25 -20.18 11.04 -11.85
CA ALA A 25 -19.65 12.33 -12.28
C ALA A 25 -18.36 12.17 -13.12
N PRO A 26 -18.21 12.84 -14.27
CA PRO A 26 -17.01 12.73 -15.13
C PRO A 26 -15.68 13.10 -14.45
N ASN A 27 -15.74 13.90 -13.39
CA ASN A 27 -14.59 14.32 -12.60
C ASN A 27 -14.49 13.60 -11.24
N GLY A 28 -15.38 12.64 -10.97
CA GLY A 28 -15.44 11.92 -9.70
C GLY A 28 -15.91 12.74 -8.50
N SER A 29 -16.57 13.90 -8.70
CA SER A 29 -17.00 14.74 -7.57
C SER A 29 -18.05 14.10 -6.66
N ASP A 30 -18.69 13.02 -7.11
CA ASP A 30 -19.65 12.22 -6.36
C ASP A 30 -18.99 11.11 -5.51
N VAL A 31 -17.68 10.90 -5.65
CA VAL A 31 -16.94 9.87 -4.91
C VAL A 31 -16.82 10.26 -3.44
N THR A 32 -17.20 9.34 -2.55
CA THR A 32 -17.08 9.51 -1.11
C THR A 32 -15.87 8.75 -0.54
N ALA A 33 -15.48 9.09 0.69
CA ALA A 33 -14.46 8.33 1.42
C ALA A 33 -14.88 6.87 1.66
N ALA A 34 -16.19 6.59 1.75
CA ALA A 34 -16.70 5.23 1.88
C ALA A 34 -16.49 4.43 0.59
N ASP A 35 -16.72 5.04 -0.58
CA ASP A 35 -16.50 4.39 -1.88
C ASP A 35 -15.01 4.09 -2.09
N ILE A 36 -14.14 5.04 -1.74
CA ILE A 36 -12.68 4.85 -1.78
C ILE A 36 -12.27 3.66 -0.90
N ARG A 37 -12.76 3.61 0.35
CA ARG A 37 -12.46 2.52 1.27
C ARG A 37 -12.93 1.17 0.72
N SER A 38 -14.16 1.10 0.21
CA SER A 38 -14.71 -0.13 -0.37
C SER A 38 -13.88 -0.60 -1.56
N ALA A 39 -13.53 0.29 -2.49
CA ALA A 39 -12.73 -0.04 -3.66
C ALA A 39 -11.30 -0.51 -3.31
N MET A 40 -10.67 0.11 -2.29
CA MET A 40 -9.38 -0.36 -1.77
C MET A 40 -9.48 -1.77 -1.20
N LEU A 41 -10.52 -2.04 -0.40
CA LEU A 41 -10.73 -3.36 0.20
C LEU A 41 -11.03 -4.42 -0.86
N GLU A 42 -11.85 -4.10 -1.87
CA GLU A 42 -12.10 -4.98 -3.00
C GLU A 42 -10.82 -5.30 -3.77
N ARG A 43 -9.98 -4.27 -4.03
CA ARG A 43 -8.68 -4.48 -4.68
C ARG A 43 -7.80 -5.43 -3.87
N LEU A 44 -7.67 -5.21 -2.56
CA LEU A 44 -6.85 -6.05 -1.69
C LEU A 44 -7.38 -7.49 -1.64
N ALA A 45 -8.69 -7.68 -1.57
CA ALA A 45 -9.31 -9.00 -1.55
C ALA A 45 -9.18 -9.76 -2.88
N SER A 46 -8.95 -9.05 -3.99
CA SER A 46 -8.85 -9.64 -5.33
C SER A 46 -7.46 -10.16 -5.70
N LEU A 47 -6.43 -9.81 -4.91
CA LEU A 47 -5.04 -10.10 -5.21
C LEU A 47 -4.53 -11.28 -4.38
N THR A 48 -3.71 -12.11 -5.00
CA THR A 48 -2.80 -13.00 -4.27
C THR A 48 -1.63 -12.21 -3.68
N ASP A 49 -0.88 -12.80 -2.76
CA ASP A 49 0.29 -12.15 -2.14
C ASP A 49 1.36 -11.77 -3.18
N ASP A 50 1.59 -12.61 -4.18
CA ASP A 50 2.55 -12.34 -5.26
C ASP A 50 2.08 -11.17 -6.14
N GLU A 51 0.80 -11.15 -6.52
CA GLU A 51 0.23 -10.03 -7.29
C GLU A 51 0.16 -8.74 -6.47
N LEU A 52 0.01 -8.84 -5.14
CA LEU A 52 0.06 -7.68 -4.24
C LEU A 52 1.45 -7.05 -4.26
N LEU A 53 2.52 -7.85 -4.19
CA LEU A 53 3.89 -7.36 -4.31
C LEU A 53 4.13 -6.66 -5.66
N GLU A 54 3.65 -7.23 -6.76
CA GLU A 54 3.74 -6.60 -8.07
C GLU A 54 2.91 -5.30 -8.14
N ALA A 55 1.70 -5.29 -7.55
CA ALA A 55 0.81 -4.14 -7.56
C ALA A 55 1.32 -2.97 -6.72
N THR A 56 2.07 -3.25 -5.65
CA THR A 56 2.70 -2.21 -4.82
C THR A 56 4.07 -1.79 -5.32
N GLY A 57 4.78 -2.69 -6.00
CA GLY A 57 6.16 -2.47 -6.43
C GLY A 57 7.12 -2.26 -5.25
N ALA A 58 8.22 -1.56 -5.51
CA ALA A 58 9.16 -1.14 -4.48
C ALA A 58 8.58 0.01 -3.63
N PRO A 59 8.96 0.14 -2.35
CA PRO A 59 8.55 1.28 -1.54
C PRO A 59 9.02 2.58 -2.18
N PHE A 60 8.19 3.62 -2.12
CA PHE A 60 8.52 4.93 -2.67
C PHE A 60 9.30 5.80 -1.68
N ASP A 61 9.30 5.44 -0.40
CA ASP A 61 10.10 6.06 0.64
C ASP A 61 10.50 5.05 1.71
N SER A 62 11.62 5.29 2.39
CA SER A 62 12.17 4.40 3.42
C SER A 62 13.06 5.17 4.39
N TYR A 63 12.85 4.99 5.69
CA TYR A 63 13.68 5.61 6.73
C TYR A 63 13.92 4.66 7.90
N GLU A 64 15.06 4.83 8.57
CA GLU A 64 15.44 4.09 9.77
C GLU A 64 14.66 4.63 10.98
N THR A 65 14.16 3.73 11.85
CA THR A 65 13.37 4.04 13.05
C THR A 65 14.19 3.98 14.32
#